data_AF-A0A0F5JM61-F1
#
_entry.id   AF-A0A0F5JM61-F1
#
_cell.length_a   1.000
_cell.length_b   1.000
_cell.length_c   1.000
_cell.angle_alpha   90.00
_cell.angle_beta   90.00
_cell.angle_gamma   90.00
#
_symmetry.space_group_name_H-M   'P 1'
#
loop_
_entity.id
_entity.type
_entity.pdbx_description
1 polymer ?
#
loop_
_entity_poly.entity_id
_entity_poly.type
_entity_poly.pdbx_seq_one_letter_code
_entity_poly.pdbx_strand_id
1 'polypeptide(L)'
;MSIKFGWYKTPVPGDREDKQVPHARIISQGTLDTKYMCKMISMSSTISSADVKGVLEALNFWMGFYLSEGNSIELDGLGYFTPTLKSRIETDENGKNKVVAEADSVSFRCATSLKSQIREAGLEAVKKANTEKLTQEQRLENIMKEVKDSKCINCSTGMQINHCSRFMALNDLKSLMDSNKLIQVGKGKQTMYIQSF
;
A
#
# COMPACT_ATOMS: atom_id res chain seq x y z
N MET A 1 9.99 -10.05 -20.89
CA MET A 1 9.41 -9.08 -19.93
C MET A 1 10.40 -8.87 -18.79
N SER A 2 10.44 -7.68 -18.20
CA SER A 2 11.34 -7.34 -17.09
C SER A 2 10.58 -6.84 -15.86
N ILE A 3 11.06 -7.17 -14.67
CA ILE A 3 10.64 -6.55 -13.41
C ILE A 3 11.51 -5.32 -13.19
N LYS A 4 10.87 -4.15 -13.21
CA LYS A 4 11.52 -2.88 -12.93
C LYS A 4 11.76 -2.73 -11.43
N PHE A 5 12.98 -2.36 -11.05
CA PHE A 5 13.35 -2.16 -9.66
C PHE A 5 14.24 -0.92 -9.46
N GLY A 6 14.30 -0.44 -8.23
CA GLY A 6 15.23 0.60 -7.80
C GLY A 6 15.95 0.21 -6.51
N TRP A 7 17.09 0.83 -6.25
CA TRP A 7 17.88 0.61 -5.03
C TRP A 7 17.46 1.56 -3.90
N TYR A 8 17.31 1.02 -2.69
CA TYR A 8 16.89 1.76 -1.51
C TYR A 8 17.84 1.48 -0.33
N LYS A 9 18.06 2.49 0.51
CA LYS A 9 18.77 2.30 1.78
C LYS A 9 17.92 1.41 2.70
N THR A 10 18.54 0.39 3.27
CA THR A 10 17.91 -0.50 4.24
C THR A 10 17.74 0.25 5.56
N PRO A 11 16.50 0.48 6.06
CA PRO A 11 16.31 1.07 7.37
C PRO A 11 16.88 0.11 8.42
N VAL A 12 17.78 0.61 9.27
CA VAL A 12 18.38 -0.17 10.35
C VAL A 12 17.68 0.20 11.66
N PRO A 13 16.93 -0.72 12.29
CA PRO A 13 16.30 -0.43 13.58
C PRO A 13 17.32 -0.50 14.73
N GLY A 14 17.37 0.55 15.57
CA GLY A 14 18.16 0.60 16.81
C GLY A 14 19.68 0.75 16.58
N ASP A 15 20.48 0.25 17.53
CA ASP A 15 21.95 0.31 17.55
C ASP A 15 22.64 -0.76 16.68
N ARG A 16 21.95 -1.28 15.66
CA ARG A 16 22.56 -2.27 14.75
C ARG A 16 23.50 -1.56 13.76
N GLU A 17 24.63 -2.19 13.47
CA GLU A 17 25.57 -1.68 12.48
C GLU A 17 24.92 -1.59 11.09
N ASP A 18 25.04 -0.42 10.46
CA ASP A 18 24.59 -0.21 9.10
C ASP A 18 25.57 -0.89 8.13
N LYS A 19 25.14 -2.03 7.58
CA LYS A 19 25.90 -2.78 6.58
C LYS A 19 25.99 -2.06 5.23
N GLN A 20 25.34 -0.91 5.06
CA GLN A 20 25.29 -0.07 3.84
C GLN A 20 24.86 -0.78 2.54
N VAL A 21 24.44 -2.05 2.59
CA VAL A 21 23.98 -2.78 1.41
C VAL A 21 22.60 -2.24 1.01
N PRO A 22 22.44 -1.65 -0.20
CA PRO A 22 21.14 -1.23 -0.68
C PRO A 22 20.29 -2.47 -0.99
N HIS A 23 18.98 -2.39 -0.73
CA HIS A 23 18.04 -3.44 -1.11
C HIS A 23 17.23 -2.99 -2.34
N ALA A 24 16.99 -3.93 -3.24
CA ALA A 24 16.12 -3.70 -4.39
C ALA A 24 14.64 -3.63 -3.92
N ARG A 25 13.88 -2.70 -4.48
CA ARG A 25 12.41 -2.70 -4.40
C ARG A 25 11.81 -2.62 -5.79
N ILE A 26 10.72 -3.37 -5.99
CA ILE A 26 9.92 -3.33 -7.21
C ILE A 26 9.38 -1.91 -7.41
N ILE A 27 9.49 -1.40 -8.62
CA ILE A 27 8.80 -0.20 -9.07
C ILE A 27 7.50 -0.67 -9.71
N SER A 28 6.41 -0.59 -8.93
CA SER A 28 5.09 -1.03 -9.35
C SER A 28 4.70 -0.40 -10.70
N GLN A 29 4.20 -1.22 -11.63
CA GLN A 29 3.63 -0.78 -12.91
C GLN A 29 2.10 -0.57 -12.82
N GLY A 30 1.54 -0.67 -11.61
CA GLY A 30 0.10 -0.60 -11.37
C GLY A 30 -0.47 -1.91 -10.86
N THR A 31 -1.78 -1.91 -10.63
CA THR A 31 -2.56 -3.08 -10.23
C THR A 31 -3.56 -3.38 -11.33
N LEU A 32 -3.52 -4.61 -11.85
CA LEU A 32 -4.50 -5.10 -12.82
C LEU A 32 -5.72 -5.61 -12.05
N ASP A 33 -6.90 -5.09 -12.36
CA ASP A 33 -8.14 -5.47 -11.69
C ASP A 33 -8.77 -6.74 -12.31
N THR A 34 -9.79 -7.29 -11.65
CA THR A 34 -10.52 -8.48 -12.12
C THR A 34 -11.13 -8.25 -13.50
N LYS A 35 -11.63 -7.04 -13.78
CA LYS A 35 -12.23 -6.70 -15.08
C LYS A 35 -11.21 -6.83 -16.22
N TYR A 36 -10.01 -6.30 -16.02
CA TYR A 36 -8.91 -6.43 -16.95
C TYR A 36 -8.51 -7.90 -17.13
N MET A 37 -8.44 -8.66 -16.04
CA MET A 37 -8.08 -10.08 -16.11
C MET A 37 -9.13 -10.94 -16.84
N CYS A 38 -10.42 -10.71 -16.60
CA CYS A 38 -11.49 -11.35 -17.38
C CYS A 38 -11.37 -11.04 -18.87
N LYS A 39 -11.02 -9.80 -19.23
CA LYS A 39 -10.77 -9.43 -20.63
C LYS A 39 -9.58 -10.18 -21.22
N MET A 40 -8.46 -10.25 -20.51
CA MET A 40 -7.27 -10.96 -20.99
C MET A 40 -7.53 -12.45 -21.20
N ILE A 41 -8.21 -13.12 -20.26
CA ILE A 41 -8.58 -14.54 -20.36
C ILE A 41 -9.55 -14.77 -21.51
N SER A 42 -10.55 -13.88 -21.68
CA SER A 42 -11.50 -13.96 -22.78
C SER A 42 -10.82 -13.79 -24.14
N MET A 43 -9.83 -12.89 -24.24
CA MET A 43 -9.04 -12.71 -25.47
C MET A 43 -8.15 -13.92 -25.80
N SER A 44 -7.81 -14.74 -24.81
CA SER A 44 -6.99 -15.94 -24.98
C SER A 44 -7.80 -17.24 -24.99
N SER A 45 -9.14 -17.18 -25.03
CA SER A 45 -10.03 -18.35 -24.98
C SER A 45 -11.33 -18.08 -25.75
N THR A 46 -12.26 -19.04 -25.74
CA THR A 46 -13.62 -18.87 -26.28
C THR A 46 -14.64 -18.43 -25.23
N ILE A 47 -14.19 -18.22 -23.98
CA ILE A 47 -15.05 -17.89 -22.84
C ILE A 47 -15.28 -16.38 -22.82
N SER A 48 -16.52 -15.94 -22.63
CA SER A 48 -16.80 -14.50 -22.53
C SER A 48 -16.24 -13.93 -21.21
N SER A 49 -15.91 -12.64 -21.19
CA SER A 49 -15.45 -11.99 -19.95
C SER A 49 -16.50 -12.06 -18.82
N ALA A 50 -17.79 -12.15 -19.17
CA ALA A 50 -18.88 -12.31 -18.21
C ALA A 50 -18.86 -13.69 -17.57
N ASP A 51 -18.68 -14.74 -18.39
CA ASP A 51 -18.58 -16.13 -17.90
C ASP A 51 -17.33 -16.32 -17.04
N VAL A 52 -16.17 -15.77 -17.44
CA VAL A 52 -14.95 -15.81 -16.62
C VAL A 52 -15.20 -15.19 -15.25
N LYS A 53 -15.87 -14.04 -15.21
CA LYS A 53 -16.22 -13.38 -13.95
C LYS A 53 -17.13 -14.25 -13.09
N GLY A 54 -18.15 -14.86 -13.69
CA GLY A 54 -19.07 -15.78 -13.00
C GLY A 54 -18.36 -16.99 -12.40
N VAL A 55 -17.40 -17.58 -13.13
CA VAL A 55 -16.57 -18.68 -12.62
C VAL A 55 -15.71 -18.25 -11.43
N LEU A 56 -15.09 -17.06 -11.49
CA LEU A 56 -14.29 -16.53 -10.37
C LEU A 56 -15.15 -16.25 -9.12
N GLU A 57 -16.38 -15.74 -9.30
CA GLU A 57 -17.33 -15.53 -8.20
C GLU A 57 -17.77 -16.85 -7.57
N ALA A 58 -18.12 -17.84 -8.39
CA ALA A 58 -18.49 -19.17 -7.92
C ALA A 58 -17.32 -19.86 -7.19
N LEU A 59 -16.10 -19.76 -7.72
CA LEU A 59 -14.89 -20.27 -7.08
C LEU A 59 -14.68 -19.64 -5.71
N ASN A 60 -14.80 -18.31 -5.62
CA ASN A 60 -14.64 -17.60 -4.34
C ASN A 60 -15.68 -18.05 -3.29
N PHE A 61 -16.93 -18.26 -3.70
CA PHE A 61 -17.97 -18.79 -2.82
C PHE A 61 -17.61 -20.18 -2.27
N TRP A 62 -17.29 -21.13 -3.15
CA TRP A 62 -16.96 -22.50 -2.75
C TRP A 62 -15.66 -22.59 -1.95
N MET A 63 -14.67 -21.75 -2.28
CA MET A 63 -13.46 -21.64 -1.48
C MET A 63 -13.79 -21.18 -0.05
N GLY A 64 -14.60 -20.13 0.10
CA GLY A 64 -15.04 -19.66 1.41
C GLY A 64 -15.74 -20.74 2.22
N PHE A 65 -16.65 -21.51 1.59
CA PHE A 65 -17.34 -22.63 2.21
C PHE A 65 -16.37 -23.69 2.73
N TYR A 66 -15.54 -24.29 1.85
CA TYR A 66 -14.69 -25.40 2.26
C TYR A 66 -13.51 -24.99 3.16
N LEU A 67 -12.99 -23.76 3.03
CA LEU A 67 -12.00 -23.23 3.98
C LEU A 67 -12.61 -23.05 5.38
N SER A 68 -13.89 -22.66 5.47
CA SER A 68 -14.59 -22.54 6.76
C SER A 68 -14.81 -23.88 7.46
N GLU A 69 -14.85 -24.98 6.70
CA GLU A 69 -14.86 -26.35 7.21
C GLU A 69 -13.46 -26.87 7.59
N GLY A 70 -12.42 -26.06 7.45
CA GLY A 70 -11.03 -26.42 7.80
C GLY A 70 -10.25 -27.12 6.68
N ASN A 71 -10.82 -27.24 5.48
CA ASN A 71 -10.11 -27.84 4.35
C ASN A 71 -9.00 -26.91 3.83
N SER A 72 -7.97 -27.49 3.22
CA SER A 72 -7.03 -26.76 2.37
C SER A 72 -7.40 -26.97 0.91
N ILE A 73 -7.32 -25.91 0.11
CA ILE A 73 -7.67 -25.93 -1.31
C ILE A 73 -6.41 -25.74 -2.13
N GLU A 74 -6.13 -26.68 -3.03
CA GLU A 74 -5.12 -26.55 -4.06
C GLU A 74 -5.77 -26.07 -5.35
N LEU A 75 -5.22 -25.00 -5.92
CA LEU A 75 -5.50 -24.61 -7.30
C LEU A 75 -4.21 -24.83 -8.10
N ASP A 76 -4.27 -25.79 -9.02
CA ASP A 76 -3.11 -26.17 -9.83
C ASP A 76 -2.52 -24.94 -10.55
N GLY A 77 -1.19 -24.86 -10.57
CA GLY A 77 -0.44 -23.72 -11.09
C GLY A 77 -0.50 -22.43 -10.26
N LEU A 78 -1.42 -22.29 -9.29
CA LEU A 78 -1.53 -21.11 -8.43
C LEU A 78 -0.95 -21.35 -7.03
N GLY A 79 -1.40 -22.41 -6.35
CA GLY A 79 -0.90 -22.79 -5.03
C GLY A 79 -1.97 -23.27 -4.06
N TYR A 80 -1.62 -23.23 -2.78
CA TYR A 80 -2.46 -23.73 -1.69
C TYR A 80 -3.04 -22.58 -0.85
N PHE A 81 -4.32 -22.69 -0.55
CA PHE A 81 -5.04 -21.85 0.41
C PHE A 81 -5.40 -22.68 1.62
N THR A 82 -4.95 -22.27 2.81
CA THR A 82 -5.14 -23.02 4.06
C THR A 82 -5.64 -22.06 5.15
N PRO A 83 -6.76 -22.36 5.84
CA PRO A 83 -7.26 -21.52 6.91
C PRO A 83 -6.28 -21.49 8.09
N THR A 84 -6.18 -20.36 8.77
CA THR A 84 -5.33 -20.18 9.95
C THR A 84 -6.16 -19.85 11.17
N LEU A 85 -5.65 -20.26 12.34
CA LEU A 85 -6.23 -19.96 13.63
C LEU A 85 -5.30 -19.02 14.41
N LYS A 86 -5.90 -18.18 15.24
CA LYS A 86 -5.21 -17.44 16.30
C LYS A 86 -5.79 -17.82 17.65
N SER A 87 -4.98 -17.62 18.68
CA SER A 87 -5.40 -17.86 20.06
C SER A 87 -5.48 -16.53 20.80
N ARG A 88 -6.56 -16.31 21.55
CA ARG A 88 -6.68 -15.19 22.49
C ARG A 88 -6.95 -15.70 23.90
N ILE A 89 -6.52 -14.93 24.89
CA ILE A 89 -6.80 -15.22 26.30
C ILE A 89 -8.02 -14.40 26.70
N GLU A 90 -9.02 -15.07 27.24
CA GLU A 90 -10.19 -14.47 27.87
C GLU A 90 -10.18 -14.81 29.35
N THR A 91 -10.56 -13.87 30.21
CA THR A 91 -10.73 -14.11 31.63
C THR A 91 -12.20 -14.41 31.90
N ASP A 92 -12.49 -15.53 32.56
CA ASP A 92 -13.84 -15.91 32.94
C ASP A 92 -14.36 -15.06 34.12
N GLU A 93 -15.65 -15.22 34.45
CA GLU A 93 -16.32 -14.52 35.56
C GLU A 93 -15.70 -14.80 36.94
N ASN A 94 -14.91 -15.88 37.06
CA ASN A 94 -14.19 -16.28 38.27
C ASN A 94 -12.71 -15.83 38.27
N GLY A 95 -12.29 -15.01 37.29
CA GLY A 95 -10.92 -14.50 37.20
C GLY A 95 -9.90 -15.50 36.65
N LYS A 96 -10.32 -16.64 36.07
CA LYS A 96 -9.42 -17.62 35.45
C LYS A 96 -9.22 -17.33 33.97
N ASN A 97 -7.97 -17.45 33.53
CA ASN A 97 -7.62 -17.32 32.12
C ASN A 97 -8.00 -18.58 31.35
N LYS A 98 -8.71 -18.39 30.23
CA LYS A 98 -9.08 -19.40 29.25
C LYS A 98 -8.49 -19.03 27.90
N VAL A 99 -7.90 -20.01 27.21
CA VAL A 99 -7.44 -19.82 25.82
C VAL A 99 -8.60 -20.17 24.89
N VAL A 100 -8.94 -19.25 24.00
CA VAL A 100 -9.99 -19.42 22.99
C VAL A 100 -9.33 -19.37 21.61
N ALA A 101 -9.67 -20.36 20.77
CA ALA A 101 -9.25 -20.39 19.38
C ALA A 101 -10.24 -19.59 18.52
N GLU A 102 -9.72 -18.82 17.57
CA GLU A 102 -10.51 -18.04 16.63
C GLU A 102 -9.99 -18.26 15.22
N ALA A 103 -10.91 -18.31 14.25
CA ALA A 103 -10.53 -18.18 12.84
C ALA A 103 -9.81 -16.84 12.62
N ASP A 104 -8.64 -16.89 11.99
CA ASP A 104 -7.79 -15.72 11.80
C ASP A 104 -7.84 -15.25 10.34
N SER A 105 -7.33 -16.07 9.42
CA SER A 105 -7.17 -15.71 8.01
C SER A 105 -7.02 -16.96 7.14
N VAL A 106 -6.57 -16.77 5.91
CA VAL A 106 -6.18 -17.80 4.96
C VAL A 106 -4.73 -17.57 4.57
N SER A 107 -3.88 -18.55 4.82
CA SER A 107 -2.51 -18.57 4.33
C SER A 107 -2.47 -19.01 2.87
N PHE A 108 -1.73 -18.28 2.05
CA PHE A 108 -1.49 -18.65 0.65
C PHE A 108 -0.04 -19.08 0.46
N ARG A 109 0.15 -20.29 -0.04
CA ARG A 109 1.45 -20.82 -0.46
C ARG A 109 1.49 -20.93 -1.98
N CYS A 110 2.14 -19.95 -2.61
CA CYS A 110 2.31 -19.89 -4.06
C CYS A 110 3.01 -21.14 -4.62
N ALA A 111 2.45 -21.68 -5.71
CA ALA A 111 2.96 -22.84 -6.43
C ALA A 111 4.41 -22.62 -6.91
N THR A 112 5.19 -23.70 -6.92
CA THR A 112 6.58 -23.66 -7.39
C THR A 112 6.67 -23.26 -8.85
N SER A 113 5.73 -23.72 -9.69
CA SER A 113 5.64 -23.35 -11.11
C SER A 113 5.51 -21.84 -11.31
N LEU A 114 4.61 -21.18 -10.57
CA LEU A 114 4.41 -19.74 -10.64
C LEU A 114 5.64 -18.97 -10.14
N LYS A 115 6.30 -19.45 -9.06
CA LYS A 115 7.57 -18.85 -8.59
C LYS A 115 8.67 -18.93 -9.65
N SER A 116 8.77 -20.04 -10.37
CA SER A 116 9.75 -20.22 -11.45
C SER A 116 9.53 -19.23 -12.60
N GLN A 117 8.28 -19.05 -13.05
CA GLN A 117 7.94 -18.05 -14.08
C GLN A 117 8.38 -16.63 -13.69
N ILE A 118 8.25 -16.25 -12.42
CA ILE A 118 8.71 -14.94 -11.93
C ILE A 118 10.23 -14.85 -11.88
N ARG A 119 10.93 -15.94 -11.53
CA ARG A 119 12.41 -15.97 -11.49
C ARG A 119 13.03 -15.91 -12.88
N GLU A 120 12.31 -16.37 -13.90
CA GLU A 120 12.72 -16.30 -15.31
C GLU A 120 12.55 -14.90 -15.91
N ALA A 121 11.77 -14.01 -15.26
CA ALA A 121 11.65 -12.63 -15.71
C ALA A 121 12.98 -11.89 -15.58
N GLY A 122 13.32 -11.09 -16.59
CA GLY A 122 14.50 -10.23 -16.53
C GLY A 122 14.37 -9.16 -15.43
N LEU A 123 15.49 -8.63 -14.95
CA LEU A 123 15.50 -7.52 -13.98
C LEU A 123 16.02 -6.25 -14.67
N GLU A 124 15.29 -5.15 -14.52
CA GLU A 124 15.64 -3.87 -15.10
C GLU A 124 15.78 -2.80 -14.00
N ALA A 125 17.01 -2.34 -13.79
CA ALA A 125 17.26 -1.25 -12.86
C ALA A 125 16.82 0.07 -13.47
N VAL A 126 15.81 0.70 -12.89
CA VAL A 126 15.35 2.02 -13.33
C VAL A 126 16.04 3.08 -12.49
N LYS A 127 16.81 3.95 -13.14
CA LYS A 127 17.31 5.17 -12.50
C LYS A 127 16.11 6.02 -12.12
N LYS A 128 15.97 6.37 -10.84
CA LYS A 128 15.03 7.41 -10.46
C LYS A 128 15.41 8.66 -11.25
N ALA A 129 14.47 9.23 -12.00
CA ALA A 129 14.61 10.60 -12.43
C ALA A 129 14.80 11.43 -11.16
N ASN A 130 15.90 12.18 -11.07
CA ASN A 130 16.04 13.19 -10.05
C ASN A 130 15.02 14.28 -10.41
N THR A 131 13.80 14.16 -9.90
CA THR A 131 12.97 15.36 -9.75
C THR A 131 13.74 16.20 -8.75
N GLU A 132 14.28 17.35 -9.19
CA GLU A 132 14.93 18.29 -8.29
C GLU A 132 13.96 18.55 -7.14
N LYS A 133 14.35 18.10 -5.94
CA LYS A 133 13.51 18.29 -4.78
C LYS A 133 13.54 19.78 -4.47
N LEU A 134 12.37 20.41 -4.49
CA LEU A 134 12.21 21.78 -4.03
C LEU A 134 12.86 21.92 -2.65
N THR A 135 13.67 22.95 -2.47
CA THR A 135 14.24 23.30 -1.16
C THR A 135 13.10 23.63 -0.20
N GLN A 136 13.36 23.58 1.11
CA GLN A 136 12.32 23.94 2.08
C GLN A 136 11.81 25.37 1.84
N GLU A 137 12.70 26.30 1.54
CA GLU A 137 12.36 27.69 1.23
C GLU A 137 11.39 27.81 0.06
N GLN A 138 11.67 27.14 -1.07
CA GLN A 138 10.78 27.11 -2.23
C GLN A 138 9.41 26.52 -1.89
N ARG A 139 9.37 25.46 -1.07
CA ARG A 139 8.09 24.84 -0.66
C ARG A 139 7.26 25.78 0.21
N LEU A 140 7.89 26.49 1.14
CA LEU A 140 7.24 27.48 2.00
C LEU A 140 6.74 28.67 1.18
N GLU A 141 7.51 29.13 0.20
CA GLU A 141 7.12 30.21 -0.72
C GLU A 141 5.90 29.82 -1.55
N ASN A 142 5.89 28.61 -2.13
CA ASN A 142 4.74 28.09 -2.87
C ASN A 142 3.47 27.99 -1.99
N ILE A 143 3.61 27.53 -0.74
CA ILE A 143 2.48 27.47 0.20
C ILE A 143 1.95 28.88 0.49
N MET A 144 2.82 29.84 0.77
CA MET A 144 2.40 31.21 1.05
C MET A 144 1.79 31.90 -0.18
N LYS A 145 2.27 31.59 -1.39
CA LYS A 145 1.68 32.06 -2.64
C LYS A 145 0.26 31.52 -2.80
N GLU A 146 0.08 30.22 -2.63
CA GLU A 146 -1.24 29.58 -2.70
C GLU A 146 -2.22 30.14 -1.66
N VAL A 147 -1.75 30.39 -0.42
CA VAL A 147 -2.60 31.00 0.62
C VAL A 147 -3.00 32.44 0.26
N LYS A 148 -2.13 33.21 -0.38
CA LYS A 148 -2.47 34.58 -0.84
C LYS A 148 -3.54 34.55 -1.93
N ASP A 149 -3.40 33.63 -2.87
CA ASP A 149 -4.26 33.49 -4.05
C ASP A 149 -5.63 32.89 -3.67
N SER A 150 -5.64 31.76 -2.97
CA SER A 150 -6.83 30.97 -2.62
C SER A 150 -7.42 31.27 -1.23
N LYS A 151 -6.81 32.20 -0.47
CA LYS A 151 -7.14 32.57 0.93
C LYS A 151 -6.96 31.48 1.99
N CYS A 152 -6.76 30.24 1.58
CA CYS A 152 -6.58 29.10 2.46
C CYS A 152 -5.85 27.97 1.73
N ILE A 153 -5.25 27.06 2.50
CA ILE A 153 -4.64 25.85 1.96
C ILE A 153 -4.90 24.67 2.91
N ASN A 154 -4.93 23.46 2.38
CA ASN A 154 -4.88 22.23 3.19
C ASN A 154 -3.63 21.40 2.87
N CYS A 155 -3.37 20.39 3.69
CA CYS A 155 -2.20 19.53 3.52
C CYS A 155 -2.17 18.84 2.14
N SER A 156 -3.32 18.46 1.58
CA SER A 156 -3.38 17.79 0.28
C SER A 156 -2.98 18.74 -0.85
N THR A 157 -3.48 19.97 -0.85
CA THR A 157 -3.08 21.02 -1.80
C THR A 157 -1.58 21.32 -1.66
N GLY A 158 -1.08 21.45 -0.42
CA GLY A 158 0.35 21.64 -0.14
C GLY A 158 1.24 20.52 -0.70
N MET A 159 0.79 19.26 -0.63
CA MET A 159 1.48 18.13 -1.25
C MET A 159 1.49 18.22 -2.77
N GLN A 160 0.37 18.65 -3.37
CA GLN A 160 0.23 18.75 -4.83
C GLN A 160 1.14 19.82 -5.42
N ILE A 161 1.11 21.05 -4.87
CA ILE A 161 1.89 22.18 -5.40
C ILE A 161 3.41 21.99 -5.20
N ASN A 162 3.81 21.21 -4.19
CA ASN A 162 5.22 20.98 -3.87
C ASN A 162 5.73 19.59 -4.27
N HIS A 163 4.88 18.75 -4.88
CA HIS A 163 5.18 17.36 -5.23
C HIS A 163 5.87 16.58 -4.09
N CYS A 164 5.45 16.81 -2.85
CA CYS A 164 6.08 16.28 -1.66
C CYS A 164 5.17 15.31 -0.91
N SER A 165 5.76 14.53 0.01
CA SER A 165 4.99 13.60 0.83
C SER A 165 4.11 14.36 1.83
N ARG A 166 3.06 13.70 2.32
CA ARG A 166 2.20 14.25 3.39
C ARG A 166 3.00 14.68 4.61
N PHE A 167 3.99 13.88 5.00
CA PHE A 167 4.88 14.19 6.12
C PHE A 167 5.64 15.50 5.91
N MET A 168 6.20 15.72 4.71
CA MET A 168 6.92 16.95 4.39
C MET A 168 5.99 18.15 4.37
N ALA A 169 4.83 18.05 3.71
CA ALA A 169 3.85 19.14 3.67
C ALA A 169 3.36 19.55 5.08
N LEU A 170 3.13 18.57 5.97
CA LEU A 170 2.74 18.86 7.36
C LEU A 170 3.87 19.56 8.14
N ASN A 171 5.12 19.17 7.94
CA ASN A 171 6.26 19.84 8.57
C ASN A 171 6.42 21.28 8.05
N ASP A 172 6.24 21.52 6.75
CA ASP A 172 6.33 22.86 6.17
C ASP A 172 5.19 23.75 6.70
N LEU A 173 3.95 23.25 6.74
CA LEU A 173 2.81 23.95 7.33
C LEU A 173 3.03 24.25 8.81
N LYS A 174 3.59 23.30 9.57
CA LYS A 174 3.96 23.50 10.96
C LYS A 174 5.02 24.59 11.12
N SER A 175 6.05 24.60 10.28
CA SER A 175 7.07 25.66 10.29
C SER A 175 6.49 27.06 10.03
N LEU A 176 5.46 27.17 9.17
CA LEU A 176 4.74 28.43 8.95
C LEU A 176 3.84 28.83 10.11
N MET A 177 3.27 27.88 10.85
CA MET A 177 2.55 28.17 12.09
C MET A 177 3.50 28.60 13.21
N ASP A 178 4.61 27.90 13.38
CA ASP A 178 5.63 28.20 14.41
C ASP A 178 6.27 29.58 14.17
N SER A 179 6.28 30.06 12.91
CA SER A 179 6.71 31.41 12.53
C SER A 179 5.58 32.44 12.45
N ASN A 180 4.38 32.13 12.96
CA ASN A 180 3.18 32.99 12.97
C ASN A 180 2.77 33.51 11.57
N LYS A 181 3.09 32.80 10.49
CA LYS A 181 2.66 33.14 9.13
C LYS A 181 1.30 32.55 8.78
N LEU A 182 0.98 31.38 9.37
CA LEU A 182 -0.29 30.69 9.18
C LEU A 182 -0.95 30.39 10.53
N ILE A 183 -2.28 30.34 10.52
CA ILE A 183 -3.10 29.81 11.62
C ILE A 183 -3.93 28.63 11.13
N GLN A 184 -4.10 27.62 11.98
CA GLN A 184 -4.92 26.45 11.70
C GLN A 184 -6.38 26.72 12.04
N VAL A 185 -7.27 26.39 11.11
CA VAL A 185 -8.73 26.43 11.28
C VAL A 185 -9.31 25.04 11.02
N GLY A 186 -10.30 24.65 11.82
CA GLY A 186 -10.93 23.33 11.71
C GLY A 186 -10.10 22.18 12.29
N LYS A 187 -10.61 20.96 12.15
CA LYS A 187 -10.02 19.72 12.70
C LYS A 187 -10.16 18.54 11.74
N GLY A 188 -9.24 17.58 11.86
CA GLY A 188 -9.29 16.32 11.12
C GLY A 188 -9.22 16.51 9.59
N LYS A 189 -10.22 16.00 8.87
CA LYS A 189 -10.30 16.12 7.40
C LYS A 189 -10.68 17.52 6.92
N GLN A 190 -11.21 18.38 7.80
CA GLN A 190 -11.63 19.74 7.50
C GLN A 190 -10.57 20.78 7.92
N THR A 191 -9.35 20.35 8.23
CA THR A 191 -8.27 21.26 8.62
C THR A 191 -7.82 22.10 7.42
N MET A 192 -7.90 23.42 7.58
CA MET A 192 -7.41 24.43 6.65
C MET A 192 -6.40 25.34 7.37
N TYR A 193 -5.49 25.92 6.62
CA TYR A 193 -4.53 26.92 7.10
C TYR A 193 -4.76 28.22 6.34
N ILE A 194 -4.86 29.31 7.08
CA ILE A 194 -5.06 30.65 6.53
C ILE A 194 -3.94 31.57 6.99
N GLN A 195 -3.73 32.68 6.29
CA GLN A 195 -2.72 33.65 6.67
C GLN A 195 -3.03 34.23 8.06
N SER A 196 -2.02 34.32 8.91
CA SER A 196 -2.13 35.03 10.18
C SER A 196 -2.35 36.52 9.94
N PHE A 197 -3.15 37.15 10.79
CA PHE A 197 -3.35 38.60 10.83
C PHE A 197 -2.17 39.31 11.51
#